data_AF-A0A2D5FDN8-F1
#
_entry.id   AF-A0A2D5FDN8-F1
#
_cell.length_a   1.000
_cell.length_b   1.000
_cell.length_c   1.000
_cell.angle_alpha   90.00
_cell.angle_beta   90.00
_cell.angle_gamma   90.00
#
_symmetry.space_group_name_H-M   'P 1'
#
loop_
_entity.id
_entity.type
_entity.pdbx_description
1 polymer ?
#
loop_
_entity_poly.entity_id
_entity_poly.type
_entity_poly.pdbx_seq_one_letter_code
_entity_poly.pdbx_strand_id
1 'polypeptide(L)'
;MRNIKLVNHACFSFSHKTDGYIVDPWFKGSIFNNSWRLVSEGGDAPENLKYIVISHEHPDHLHWPTLKKLASPDITIILCERNNDNVESNLKKLGYNVLSLPNQREHDLNGLRIEFIRQGHDHTVVFNDGETVMVNQNDCHLSEAMANYIKVKYPVIDIWWMQFSLAGYYGNLDDKGSLWGANKKHRDMFSSYRKTLNPRVAIPFASFVYFCRDENKALNNYRVTLQSILDENEGTQILYKGDFVLNENYKERNSLSISKWESDFDAAREIESPAASRDDLVSCFNSFCEKYKTHGLLEFELYNEDGCVLNFTEGKCSFGKVTQPVAKVALYDLSEMFKNPWGADTMNITSCFHVYDLQSWKGLLGAVDSLYRR
;
A
#
# COMPACT_ATOMS: atom_id res chain seq x y z
N MET A 1 28.12 6.94 4.02
CA MET A 1 26.74 6.63 3.59
C MET A 1 25.81 7.48 4.45
N ARG A 2 24.76 8.05 3.84
CA ARG A 2 23.76 8.84 4.57
C ARG A 2 23.17 8.04 5.73
N ASN A 3 22.74 8.72 6.80
CA ASN A 3 21.98 8.11 7.90
C ASN A 3 20.58 7.74 7.40
N ILE A 4 20.46 6.61 6.71
CA ILE A 4 19.19 6.11 6.18
C ILE A 4 18.67 5.06 7.15
N LYS A 5 17.46 5.28 7.67
CA LYS A 5 16.85 4.48 8.73
C LYS A 5 15.49 3.97 8.28
N LEU A 6 15.24 2.67 8.39
CA LEU A 6 13.87 2.15 8.29
C LEU A 6 13.12 2.62 9.54
N VAL A 7 12.05 3.38 9.35
CA VAL A 7 11.18 3.81 10.46
C VAL A 7 10.13 2.73 10.71
N ASN A 8 9.40 2.30 9.68
CA ASN A 8 8.45 1.18 9.71
C ASN A 8 8.00 0.83 8.27
N HIS A 9 7.27 -0.25 8.02
CA HIS A 9 6.57 -0.57 6.75
C HIS A 9 7.22 -0.01 5.46
N ALA A 10 6.60 1.00 4.81
CA ALA A 10 7.12 1.74 3.66
C ALA A 10 7.82 3.07 4.06
N CYS A 11 7.92 3.32 5.36
CA CYS A 11 8.43 4.53 5.97
C CYS A 11 9.93 4.43 6.28
N PHE A 12 10.73 5.28 5.65
CA PHE A 12 12.13 5.45 5.98
C PHE A 12 12.50 6.92 6.05
N SER A 13 13.56 7.23 6.81
CA SER A 13 14.06 8.59 6.97
C SER A 13 15.52 8.69 6.56
N PHE A 14 15.93 9.85 6.05
CA PHE A 14 17.33 10.17 5.79
C PHE A 14 17.58 11.66 5.93
N SER A 15 18.86 12.05 5.97
CA SER A 15 19.24 13.47 5.97
C SER A 15 20.00 13.81 4.69
N HIS A 16 19.76 15.01 4.18
CA HIS A 16 20.59 15.65 3.16
C HIS A 16 20.99 17.03 3.66
N LYS A 17 22.30 17.29 3.77
CA LYS A 17 22.82 18.47 4.46
C LYS A 17 22.23 18.57 5.88
N THR A 18 21.53 19.66 6.21
CA THR A 18 20.87 19.89 7.50
C THR A 18 19.41 19.43 7.53
N ASP A 19 18.84 19.05 6.39
CA ASP A 19 17.41 18.81 6.25
C ASP A 19 17.10 17.32 6.41
N GLY A 20 16.13 17.03 7.28
CA GLY A 20 15.59 15.68 7.48
C GLY A 20 14.44 15.39 6.52
N TYR A 21 14.45 14.19 5.95
CA TYR A 21 13.44 13.67 5.06
C TYR A 21 12.81 12.43 5.70
N ILE A 22 11.49 12.29 5.56
CA ILE A 22 10.78 11.05 5.84
C ILE A 22 9.89 10.72 4.64
N VAL A 23 9.85 9.46 4.26
CA VAL A 23 9.04 8.97 3.14
C VAL A 23 7.87 8.17 3.71
N ASP A 24 6.67 8.34 3.17
CA ASP A 24 5.47 7.52 3.45
C ASP A 24 5.18 7.23 4.94
N PRO A 25 5.00 8.24 5.80
CA PRO A 25 4.94 8.04 7.25
C PRO A 25 3.61 7.42 7.73
N TRP A 26 3.66 6.15 8.14
CA TRP A 26 2.60 5.46 8.89
C TRP A 26 3.16 4.83 10.18
N PHE A 27 2.70 5.31 11.34
CA PHE A 27 3.26 4.89 12.64
C PHE A 27 2.35 3.98 13.47
N LYS A 28 1.03 4.06 13.28
CA LYS A 28 0.05 3.30 14.05
C LYS A 28 -1.34 3.37 13.45
N GLY A 29 -2.25 2.57 13.98
CA GLY A 29 -3.64 2.52 13.57
C GLY A 29 -3.85 1.57 12.40
N SER A 30 -5.12 1.28 12.14
CA SER A 30 -5.54 0.43 11.04
C SER A 30 -5.95 1.23 9.82
N ILE A 31 -5.82 0.61 8.65
CA ILE A 31 -6.17 1.20 7.36
C ILE A 31 -7.01 0.20 6.53
N PHE A 32 -7.47 0.64 5.35
CA PHE A 32 -8.27 -0.16 4.43
C PHE A 32 -9.45 -0.86 5.16
N ASN A 33 -10.41 -0.10 5.70
CA ASN A 33 -11.56 -0.67 6.42
C ASN A 33 -11.16 -1.60 7.58
N ASN A 34 -10.13 -1.20 8.33
CA ASN A 34 -9.52 -2.00 9.37
C ASN A 34 -9.02 -3.38 8.91
N SER A 35 -8.74 -3.55 7.61
CA SER A 35 -8.23 -4.82 7.09
C SER A 35 -6.76 -5.01 7.40
N TRP A 36 -5.98 -3.94 7.50
CA TRP A 36 -4.54 -3.98 7.76
C TRP A 36 -4.16 -3.22 9.01
N ARG A 37 -3.13 -3.75 9.69
CA ARG A 37 -2.38 -3.08 10.76
C ARG A 37 -0.90 -3.35 10.61
N LEU A 38 -0.08 -2.44 11.13
CA LEU A 38 1.36 -2.65 11.26
C LEU A 38 1.62 -3.87 12.16
N VAL A 39 2.54 -4.73 11.73
CA VAL A 39 3.02 -5.88 12.52
C VAL A 39 3.56 -5.41 13.86
N SER A 40 4.23 -4.25 13.86
CA SER A 40 4.82 -3.66 15.04
C SER A 40 4.65 -2.15 14.96
N GLU A 41 3.70 -1.58 15.72
CA GLU A 41 3.47 -0.12 15.71
C GLU A 41 4.68 0.66 16.24
N GLY A 42 4.69 1.95 15.94
CA GLY A 42 5.73 2.89 16.33
C GLY A 42 6.53 3.40 15.15
N GLY A 43 7.49 4.26 15.47
CA GLY A 43 8.25 5.05 14.51
C GLY A 43 8.13 6.53 14.84
N ASP A 44 9.22 7.25 14.58
CA ASP A 44 9.32 8.68 14.83
C ASP A 44 9.99 9.37 13.66
N ALA A 45 9.56 10.61 13.41
CA ALA A 45 10.22 11.50 12.47
C ALA A 45 11.65 11.86 12.95
N PRO A 46 12.57 12.16 12.02
CA PRO A 46 13.87 12.71 12.41
C PRO A 46 13.67 14.08 13.09
N GLU A 47 14.53 14.42 14.06
CA GLU A 47 14.43 15.68 14.83
C GLU A 47 14.49 16.92 13.94
N ASN A 48 15.29 16.86 12.87
CA ASN A 48 15.46 17.91 11.88
C ASN A 48 14.49 17.78 10.68
N LEU A 49 13.31 17.18 10.86
CA LEU A 49 12.34 16.97 9.79
C LEU A 49 12.00 18.29 9.07
N LYS A 50 12.27 18.32 7.77
CA LYS A 50 11.95 19.44 6.88
C LYS A 50 11.01 19.03 5.74
N TYR A 51 11.18 17.81 5.23
CA TYR A 51 10.41 17.31 4.09
C TYR A 51 9.75 15.96 4.39
N ILE A 52 8.49 15.84 4.02
CA ILE A 52 7.78 14.56 3.95
C ILE A 52 7.59 14.26 2.46
N VAL A 53 8.01 13.08 2.00
CA VAL A 53 7.79 12.65 0.62
C VAL A 53 6.69 11.59 0.64
N ILE A 54 5.66 11.78 -0.18
CA ILE A 54 4.56 10.82 -0.33
C ILE A 54 4.65 10.21 -1.72
N SER A 55 4.83 8.90 -1.79
CA SER A 55 4.94 8.16 -3.05
C SER A 55 3.61 8.12 -3.81
N HIS A 56 2.51 7.73 -3.15
CA HIS A 56 1.17 7.67 -3.73
C HIS A 56 0.07 7.75 -2.67
N GLU A 57 -1.21 7.61 -3.08
CA GLU A 57 -2.37 8.01 -2.27
C GLU A 57 -2.94 6.94 -1.35
N HIS A 58 -2.41 5.72 -1.37
CA HIS A 58 -2.93 4.66 -0.51
C HIS A 58 -2.63 4.97 0.97
N PRO A 59 -3.54 4.61 1.91
CA PRO A 59 -3.44 5.04 3.31
C PRO A 59 -2.21 4.57 4.10
N ASP A 60 -1.53 3.51 3.67
CA ASP A 60 -0.24 3.03 4.18
C ASP A 60 0.93 3.94 3.80
N HIS A 61 0.75 4.77 2.78
CA HIS A 61 1.75 5.73 2.29
C HIS A 61 1.35 7.18 2.61
N LEU A 62 0.06 7.48 2.45
CA LEU A 62 -0.58 8.76 2.74
C LEU A 62 -1.48 8.62 3.98
N HIS A 63 -0.86 8.44 5.15
CA HIS A 63 -1.59 8.20 6.39
C HIS A 63 -2.01 9.51 7.07
N TRP A 64 -3.24 9.96 6.81
CA TRP A 64 -3.79 11.21 7.35
C TRP A 64 -3.61 11.40 8.87
N PRO A 65 -3.86 10.41 9.75
CA PRO A 65 -3.63 10.57 11.19
C PRO A 65 -2.17 10.84 11.55
N THR A 66 -1.21 10.20 10.86
CA THR A 66 0.22 10.48 11.08
C THR A 66 0.56 11.89 10.63
N LEU A 67 0.10 12.29 9.44
CA LEU A 67 0.34 13.63 8.91
C LEU A 67 -0.26 14.70 9.83
N LYS A 68 -1.47 14.50 10.36
CA LYS A 68 -2.06 15.44 11.33
C LYS A 68 -1.20 15.59 12.61
N LYS A 69 -0.53 14.52 13.07
CA LYS A 69 0.40 14.56 14.21
C LYS A 69 1.70 15.30 13.87
N LEU A 70 2.17 15.17 12.63
CA LEU A 70 3.41 15.79 12.14
C LEU A 70 3.19 17.21 11.57
N ALA A 71 1.98 17.76 11.65
CA ALA A 71 1.65 19.02 11.00
C ALA A 71 2.47 20.18 11.58
N SER A 72 3.16 20.89 10.69
CA SER A 72 3.92 22.10 11.01
C SER A 72 4.06 22.97 9.75
N PRO A 73 3.95 24.31 9.87
CA PRO A 73 4.14 25.22 8.74
C PRO A 73 5.57 25.22 8.19
N ASP A 74 6.54 24.71 8.97
CA ASP A 74 7.94 24.63 8.55
C ASP A 74 8.24 23.39 7.69
N ILE A 75 7.30 22.46 7.59
CA ILE A 75 7.44 21.21 6.84
C ILE A 75 6.81 21.37 5.46
N THR A 76 7.52 20.89 4.44
CA THR A 76 7.02 20.79 3.06
C THR A 76 6.73 19.34 2.71
N ILE A 77 5.53 19.07 2.21
CA ILE A 77 5.18 17.77 1.64
C ILE A 77 5.49 17.77 0.15
N ILE A 78 6.22 16.76 -0.32
CA ILE A 78 6.59 16.54 -1.71
C ILE A 78 5.78 15.36 -2.24
N LEU A 79 5.10 15.53 -3.37
CA LEU A 79 4.30 14.49 -4.02
C LEU A 79 4.35 14.63 -5.54
N CYS A 80 3.98 13.58 -6.27
CA CYS A 80 3.84 13.67 -7.73
C CYS A 80 2.60 14.49 -8.10
N GLU A 81 2.72 15.36 -9.11
CA GLU A 81 1.60 16.09 -9.69
C GLU A 81 0.45 15.15 -10.10
N ARG A 82 -0.78 15.63 -9.88
CA ARG A 82 -2.01 14.88 -10.10
C ARG A 82 -2.97 15.66 -10.98
N ASN A 83 -3.94 14.96 -11.58
CA ASN A 83 -4.96 15.56 -12.42
C ASN A 83 -6.02 16.34 -11.61
N ASN A 84 -6.14 16.04 -10.32
CA ASN A 84 -7.00 16.74 -9.38
C ASN A 84 -6.21 17.20 -8.16
N ASP A 85 -6.70 18.24 -7.49
CA ASP A 85 -6.02 18.89 -6.38
C ASP A 85 -6.49 18.38 -5.00
N ASN A 86 -7.33 17.36 -4.91
CA ASN A 86 -7.96 16.96 -3.64
C ASN A 86 -6.94 16.64 -2.55
N VAL A 87 -5.88 15.89 -2.88
CA VAL A 87 -4.82 15.54 -1.92
C VAL A 87 -4.07 16.80 -1.50
N GLU A 88 -3.58 17.59 -2.46
CA GLU A 88 -2.84 18.83 -2.21
C GLU A 88 -3.66 19.82 -1.36
N SER A 89 -4.93 20.03 -1.71
CA SER A 89 -5.86 20.90 -1.00
C SER A 89 -6.11 20.43 0.44
N ASN A 90 -6.20 19.13 0.70
CA ASN A 90 -6.34 18.62 2.06
C ASN A 90 -5.05 18.72 2.89
N LEU A 91 -3.88 18.52 2.27
CA LEU A 91 -2.59 18.72 2.94
C LEU A 91 -2.37 20.20 3.32
N LYS A 92 -2.72 21.13 2.43
CA LYS A 92 -2.69 22.58 2.72
C LYS A 92 -3.63 22.95 3.88
N LYS A 93 -4.83 22.35 3.95
CA LYS A 93 -5.76 22.54 5.09
C LYS A 93 -5.19 22.04 6.42
N LEU A 94 -4.29 21.06 6.41
CA LEU A 94 -3.56 20.61 7.60
C LEU A 94 -2.43 21.56 8.00
N GLY A 95 -2.11 22.58 7.19
CA GLY A 95 -1.10 23.59 7.48
C GLY A 95 0.26 23.34 6.83
N TYR A 96 0.37 22.39 5.91
CA TYR A 96 1.62 22.10 5.20
C TYR A 96 1.85 23.04 4.00
N ASN A 97 3.13 23.31 3.72
CA ASN A 97 3.53 23.66 2.36
C ASN A 97 3.49 22.39 1.49
N VAL A 98 3.08 22.51 0.22
CA VAL A 98 3.04 21.38 -0.71
C VAL A 98 3.83 21.72 -1.96
N LEU A 99 4.73 20.81 -2.34
CA LEU A 99 5.52 20.84 -3.57
C LEU A 99 5.13 19.65 -4.44
N SER A 100 4.30 19.91 -5.45
CA SER A 100 3.90 18.93 -6.46
C SER A 100 4.95 18.89 -7.57
N LEU A 101 5.52 17.72 -7.84
CA LEU A 101 6.58 17.52 -8.84
C LEU A 101 6.06 16.77 -10.07
N PRO A 102 6.43 17.17 -11.29
CA PRO A 102 6.01 16.49 -12.51
C PRO A 102 6.56 15.06 -12.58
N ASN A 103 5.76 14.17 -13.17
CA ASN A 103 6.17 12.79 -13.45
C ASN A 103 7.33 12.74 -14.46
N GLN A 104 8.27 11.81 -14.25
CA GLN A 104 9.44 11.54 -15.11
C GLN A 104 10.32 12.75 -15.40
N ARG A 105 10.47 13.63 -14.40
CA ARG A 105 11.36 14.78 -14.47
C ARG A 105 12.09 14.97 -13.13
N GLU A 106 13.40 15.10 -13.21
CA GLU A 106 14.21 15.44 -12.03
C GLU A 106 13.91 16.87 -11.58
N HIS A 107 13.72 17.04 -10.28
CA HIS A 107 13.63 18.34 -9.62
C HIS A 107 14.75 18.47 -8.60
N ASP A 108 15.62 19.47 -8.76
CA ASP A 108 16.70 19.74 -7.82
C ASP A 108 16.18 20.56 -6.62
N LEU A 109 16.29 19.98 -5.44
CA LEU A 109 15.98 20.61 -4.17
C LEU A 109 17.26 20.76 -3.37
N ASN A 110 17.97 21.88 -3.58
CA ASN A 110 19.23 22.21 -2.92
C ASN A 110 20.30 21.11 -3.05
N GLY A 111 20.46 20.56 -4.25
CA GLY A 111 21.41 19.50 -4.56
C GLY A 111 20.91 18.08 -4.23
N LEU A 112 19.66 17.91 -3.83
CA LEU A 112 18.97 16.62 -3.85
C LEU A 112 17.99 16.60 -5.01
N ARG A 113 18.28 15.82 -6.05
CA ARG A 113 17.36 15.59 -7.16
C ARG A 113 16.34 14.55 -6.77
N ILE A 114 15.07 14.86 -6.99
CA ILE A 114 13.94 13.97 -6.74
C ILE A 114 13.21 13.76 -8.07
N GLU A 115 12.89 12.51 -8.40
CA GLU A 115 12.07 12.18 -9.56
C GLU A 115 10.99 11.16 -9.18
N PHE A 116 9.75 11.44 -9.58
CA PHE A 116 8.65 10.48 -9.52
C PHE A 116 8.50 9.77 -10.86
N ILE A 117 8.27 8.47 -10.82
CA ILE A 117 8.06 7.62 -11.99
C ILE A 117 6.80 6.81 -11.77
N ARG A 118 5.71 7.21 -12.42
CA ARG A 118 4.40 6.60 -12.32
C ARG A 118 4.23 5.39 -13.24
N GLN A 119 3.66 4.32 -12.71
CA GLN A 119 3.14 3.20 -13.49
C GLN A 119 1.83 2.74 -12.83
N GLY A 120 0.70 2.90 -13.54
CA GLY A 120 -0.61 2.66 -12.95
C GLY A 120 -0.96 3.70 -11.88
N HIS A 121 -1.23 3.23 -10.66
CA HIS A 121 -1.63 4.05 -9.52
C HIS A 121 -0.47 4.42 -8.58
N ASP A 122 0.68 3.76 -8.76
CA ASP A 122 1.81 3.83 -7.83
C ASP A 122 2.97 4.61 -8.46
N HIS A 123 3.89 5.06 -7.61
CA HIS A 123 5.08 5.78 -8.06
C HIS A 123 6.34 5.18 -7.46
N THR A 124 7.32 4.95 -8.33
CA THR A 124 8.71 4.86 -7.90
C THR A 124 9.24 6.27 -7.65
N VAL A 125 9.98 6.47 -6.56
CA VAL A 125 10.63 7.74 -6.24
C VAL A 125 12.14 7.55 -6.23
N VAL A 126 12.86 8.34 -7.03
CA VAL A 126 14.32 8.35 -7.07
C VAL A 126 14.85 9.57 -6.34
N PHE A 127 15.83 9.37 -5.46
CA PHE A 127 16.58 10.42 -4.77
C PHE A 127 18.05 10.34 -5.17
N ASN A 128 18.61 11.45 -5.64
CA ASN A 128 19.98 11.51 -6.14
C ASN A 128 20.67 12.82 -5.76
N ASP A 129 21.76 12.78 -4.99
CA ASP A 129 22.58 13.96 -4.66
C ASP A 129 23.90 14.06 -5.43
N GLY A 130 24.11 13.19 -6.42
CA GLY A 130 25.36 13.05 -7.15
C GLY A 130 26.36 12.11 -6.50
N GLU A 131 26.18 11.72 -5.24
CA GLU A 131 27.02 10.73 -4.54
C GLU A 131 26.28 9.42 -4.27
N THR A 132 24.99 9.49 -3.92
CA THR A 132 24.13 8.37 -3.58
C THR A 132 22.85 8.41 -4.41
N VAL A 133 22.53 7.30 -5.07
CA VAL A 133 21.24 7.09 -5.74
C VAL A 133 20.40 6.08 -4.96
N MET A 134 19.24 6.53 -4.49
CA MET A 134 18.23 5.67 -3.85
C MET A 134 17.00 5.57 -4.74
N VAL A 135 16.62 4.34 -5.10
CA VAL A 135 15.40 4.04 -5.86
C VAL A 135 14.40 3.41 -4.90
N ASN A 136 13.43 4.20 -4.45
CA ASN A 136 12.26 3.68 -3.75
C ASN A 136 11.23 3.22 -4.78
N GLN A 137 11.29 1.96 -5.22
CA GLN A 137 10.31 1.42 -6.16
C GLN A 137 8.94 1.24 -5.52
N ASN A 138 8.92 0.92 -4.23
CA ASN A 138 7.70 0.69 -3.45
C ASN A 138 6.82 -0.39 -4.09
N ASP A 139 5.51 -0.16 -4.19
CA ASP A 139 4.50 -1.06 -4.73
C ASP A 139 4.42 -0.99 -6.27
N CYS A 140 5.19 -0.10 -6.87
CA CYS A 140 5.14 0.17 -8.30
C CYS A 140 5.65 -1.02 -9.12
N HIS A 141 4.72 -1.72 -9.77
CA HIS A 141 5.02 -2.81 -10.71
C HIS A 141 5.45 -2.23 -12.07
N LEU A 142 6.71 -1.79 -12.15
CA LEU A 142 7.32 -1.22 -13.35
C LEU A 142 7.25 -2.18 -14.56
N SER A 143 6.86 -1.66 -15.72
CA SER A 143 7.10 -2.38 -16.97
C SER A 143 8.59 -2.56 -17.24
N GLU A 144 8.98 -3.53 -18.07
CA GLU A 144 10.38 -3.73 -18.47
C GLU A 144 11.00 -2.45 -19.06
N ALA A 145 10.23 -1.73 -19.89
CA ALA A 145 10.65 -0.46 -20.46
C ALA A 145 10.96 0.59 -19.36
N MET A 146 10.13 0.65 -18.32
CA MET A 146 10.32 1.59 -17.22
C MET A 146 11.45 1.19 -16.27
N ALA A 147 11.64 -0.10 -15.99
CA ALA A 147 12.80 -0.58 -15.25
C ALA A 147 14.11 -0.28 -16.01
N ASN A 148 14.11 -0.47 -17.34
CA ASN A 148 15.24 -0.12 -18.19
C ASN A 148 15.48 1.39 -18.27
N TYR A 149 14.42 2.21 -18.29
CA TYR A 149 14.54 3.67 -18.20
C TYR A 149 15.31 4.09 -16.94
N ILE A 150 14.94 3.55 -15.77
CA ILE A 150 15.61 3.84 -14.50
C ILE A 150 17.07 3.40 -14.57
N LYS A 151 17.34 2.17 -15.03
CA LYS A 151 18.70 1.63 -15.14
C LYS A 151 19.61 2.47 -16.04
N VAL A 152 19.09 2.94 -17.18
CA VAL A 152 19.87 3.75 -18.13
C VAL A 152 20.14 5.14 -17.56
N LYS A 153 19.14 5.74 -16.92
CA LYS A 153 19.27 7.08 -16.32
C LYS A 153 20.16 7.09 -15.08
N TYR A 154 20.08 6.02 -14.28
CA TYR A 154 20.81 5.82 -13.04
C TYR A 154 21.65 4.54 -13.12
N PRO A 155 22.82 4.59 -13.79
CA PRO A 155 23.64 3.40 -14.05
C PRO A 155 24.26 2.80 -12.78
N VAL A 156 24.33 3.57 -11.70
CA VAL A 156 24.72 3.11 -10.36
C VAL A 156 23.57 3.41 -9.43
N ILE A 157 22.98 2.37 -8.86
CA ILE A 157 21.95 2.45 -7.82
C ILE A 157 22.58 1.95 -6.52
N ASP A 158 22.70 2.82 -5.53
CA ASP A 158 23.26 2.45 -4.24
C ASP A 158 22.27 1.64 -3.42
N ILE A 159 21.02 2.07 -3.40
CA ILE A 159 19.98 1.48 -2.56
C ILE A 159 18.69 1.37 -3.35
N TRP A 160 18.06 0.21 -3.28
CA TRP A 160 16.77 -0.06 -3.89
C TRP A 160 15.81 -0.66 -2.86
N TRP A 161 14.60 -0.11 -2.79
CA TRP A 161 13.53 -0.51 -1.87
C TRP A 161 12.32 -1.01 -2.65
N MET A 162 11.75 -2.15 -2.25
CA MET A 162 10.57 -2.71 -2.91
C MET A 162 9.69 -3.52 -1.96
N GLN A 163 8.36 -3.42 -2.13
CA GLN A 163 7.40 -4.35 -1.56
C GLN A 163 7.70 -5.79 -1.98
N PHE A 164 7.54 -6.76 -1.05
CA PHE A 164 7.93 -8.15 -1.32
C PHE A 164 6.87 -9.20 -1.00
N SER A 165 5.72 -8.83 -0.42
CA SER A 165 4.66 -9.78 -0.03
C SER A 165 3.29 -9.41 -0.62
N LEU A 166 2.30 -10.25 -0.34
CA LEU A 166 0.91 -10.08 -0.80
C LEU A 166 0.26 -8.86 -0.13
N ALA A 167 -0.46 -8.10 -0.93
CA ALA A 167 -1.08 -6.81 -0.56
C ALA A 167 -2.57 -6.73 -0.94
N GLY A 168 -3.29 -7.85 -0.93
CA GLY A 168 -4.73 -7.87 -1.26
C GLY A 168 -5.21 -9.22 -1.76
N TYR A 169 -6.18 -9.19 -2.68
CA TYR A 169 -6.85 -10.39 -3.17
C TYR A 169 -6.09 -11.05 -4.33
N TYR A 170 -5.74 -12.32 -4.14
CA TYR A 170 -5.12 -13.16 -5.19
C TYR A 170 -5.93 -14.42 -5.52
N GLY A 171 -6.98 -14.70 -4.76
CA GLY A 171 -7.81 -15.89 -4.87
C GLY A 171 -8.60 -16.11 -3.58
N ASN A 172 -9.62 -16.95 -3.65
CA ASN A 172 -10.37 -17.37 -2.46
C ASN A 172 -9.47 -18.18 -1.51
N LEU A 173 -9.84 -18.23 -0.23
CA LEU A 173 -9.08 -18.95 0.80
C LEU A 173 -8.96 -20.46 0.56
N ASP A 174 -9.92 -21.06 -0.16
CA ASP A 174 -9.88 -22.45 -0.59
C ASP A 174 -9.03 -22.67 -1.86
N ASP A 175 -8.75 -21.63 -2.63
CA ASP A 175 -7.80 -21.63 -3.74
C ASP A 175 -6.36 -21.41 -3.25
N LYS A 176 -5.86 -22.42 -2.52
CA LYS A 176 -4.46 -22.44 -2.04
C LYS A 176 -3.45 -22.34 -3.17
N GLY A 177 -3.79 -22.80 -4.37
CA GLY A 177 -2.93 -22.76 -5.55
C GLY A 177 -2.63 -21.33 -5.98
N SER A 178 -3.67 -20.50 -6.13
CA SER A 178 -3.49 -19.09 -6.46
C SER A 178 -2.78 -18.30 -5.36
N LEU A 179 -3.06 -18.59 -4.08
CA LEU A 179 -2.41 -17.91 -2.95
C LEU A 179 -0.90 -18.22 -2.86
N TRP A 180 -0.49 -19.49 -2.99
CA TRP A 180 0.93 -19.84 -3.08
C TRP A 180 1.57 -19.40 -4.40
N GLY A 181 0.80 -19.36 -5.49
CA GLY A 181 1.22 -18.76 -6.75
C GLY A 181 1.55 -17.28 -6.61
N ALA A 182 0.73 -16.53 -5.88
CA ALA A 182 0.97 -15.13 -5.56
C ALA A 182 2.21 -14.94 -4.70
N ASN A 183 2.40 -15.77 -3.65
CA ASN A 183 3.64 -15.77 -2.87
C ASN A 183 4.88 -15.93 -3.76
N LYS A 184 4.89 -16.99 -4.60
CA LYS A 184 6.00 -17.24 -5.52
C LYS A 184 6.20 -16.06 -6.48
N LYS A 185 5.12 -15.50 -7.03
CA LYS A 185 5.16 -14.35 -7.94
C LYS A 185 5.89 -13.16 -7.31
N HIS A 186 5.62 -12.81 -6.05
CA HIS A 186 6.31 -11.68 -5.41
C HIS A 186 7.80 -11.95 -5.18
N ARG A 187 8.18 -13.18 -4.82
CA ARG A 187 9.60 -13.56 -4.71
C ARG A 187 10.33 -13.48 -6.05
N ASP A 188 9.73 -14.04 -7.10
CA ASP A 188 10.28 -13.99 -8.45
C ASP A 188 10.39 -12.54 -8.95
N MET A 189 9.38 -11.72 -8.65
CA MET A 189 9.32 -10.31 -9.04
C MET A 189 10.42 -9.49 -8.36
N PHE A 190 10.60 -9.65 -7.04
CA PHE A 190 11.68 -9.00 -6.30
C PHE A 190 13.05 -9.38 -6.89
N SER A 191 13.29 -10.68 -7.13
CA SER A 191 14.54 -11.15 -7.75
C SER A 191 14.75 -10.59 -9.16
N SER A 192 13.67 -10.52 -9.97
CA SER A 192 13.73 -10.00 -11.34
C SER A 192 14.07 -8.50 -11.40
N TYR A 193 13.42 -7.67 -10.58
CA TYR A 193 13.77 -6.24 -10.51
C TYR A 193 15.16 -6.02 -9.94
N ARG A 194 15.55 -6.77 -8.90
CA ARG A 194 16.90 -6.72 -8.35
C ARG A 194 17.96 -7.00 -9.42
N LYS A 195 17.77 -8.05 -10.21
CA LYS A 195 18.66 -8.39 -11.33
C LYS A 195 18.69 -7.30 -12.41
N THR A 196 17.54 -6.69 -12.68
CA THR A 196 17.42 -5.67 -13.72
C THR A 196 18.11 -4.37 -13.30
N LEU A 197 17.77 -3.86 -12.12
CA LEU A 197 18.28 -2.60 -11.57
C LEU A 197 19.71 -2.72 -11.04
N ASN A 198 20.12 -3.93 -10.63
CA ASN A 198 21.45 -4.26 -10.12
C ASN A 198 21.95 -3.29 -9.03
N PRO A 199 21.19 -3.09 -7.94
CA PRO A 199 21.56 -2.17 -6.87
C PRO A 199 22.73 -2.72 -6.05
N ARG A 200 23.51 -1.84 -5.41
CA ARG A 200 24.52 -2.24 -4.42
C ARG A 200 23.88 -2.86 -3.18
N VAL A 201 22.77 -2.27 -2.73
CA VAL A 201 21.97 -2.76 -1.61
C VAL A 201 20.50 -2.89 -2.02
N ALA A 202 19.93 -4.07 -1.81
CA ALA A 202 18.51 -4.33 -1.99
C ALA A 202 17.82 -4.45 -0.62
N ILE A 203 16.70 -3.76 -0.44
CA ILE A 203 15.98 -3.72 0.83
C ILE A 203 14.51 -4.11 0.61
N PRO A 204 14.09 -5.31 1.06
CA PRO A 204 12.68 -5.65 1.14
C PRO A 204 12.01 -4.83 2.25
N PHE A 205 10.94 -4.12 1.92
CA PHE A 205 10.15 -3.31 2.85
C PHE A 205 8.67 -3.28 2.42
N ALA A 206 7.85 -2.35 2.93
CA ALA A 206 6.45 -2.16 2.52
C ALA A 206 5.60 -3.46 2.61
N SER A 207 5.96 -4.38 3.49
CA SER A 207 5.19 -5.62 3.73
C SER A 207 5.12 -6.00 5.20
N PHE A 208 5.48 -5.07 6.10
CA PHE A 208 5.42 -5.24 7.56
C PHE A 208 4.02 -4.96 8.12
N VAL A 209 3.00 -5.54 7.48
CA VAL A 209 1.57 -5.49 7.86
C VAL A 209 1.03 -6.89 8.04
N TYR A 210 -0.13 -6.99 8.70
CA TYR A 210 -0.92 -8.21 8.73
C TYR A 210 -2.39 -7.90 8.44
N PHE A 211 -3.06 -8.86 7.83
CA PHE A 211 -4.51 -8.87 7.65
C PHE A 211 -5.17 -9.11 9.01
N CYS A 212 -5.91 -8.12 9.51
CA CYS A 212 -6.35 -8.04 10.90
C CYS A 212 -7.87 -8.16 11.11
N ARG A 213 -8.57 -8.82 10.18
CA ARG A 213 -10.01 -9.10 10.28
C ARG A 213 -10.31 -10.58 10.18
N ASP A 214 -11.43 -11.02 10.74
CA ASP A 214 -11.83 -12.42 10.71
C ASP A 214 -11.97 -12.96 9.29
N GLU A 215 -12.45 -12.12 8.36
CA GLU A 215 -12.68 -12.49 6.97
C GLU A 215 -11.38 -12.68 6.16
N ASN A 216 -10.27 -12.04 6.56
CA ASN A 216 -9.05 -12.00 5.75
C ASN A 216 -7.77 -12.47 6.46
N LYS A 217 -7.77 -12.66 7.80
CA LYS A 217 -6.59 -13.04 8.59
C LYS A 217 -5.89 -14.31 8.12
N ALA A 218 -6.64 -15.22 7.47
CA ALA A 218 -6.09 -16.45 6.92
C ALA A 218 -5.06 -16.19 5.81
N LEU A 219 -5.10 -15.02 5.16
CA LEU A 219 -4.13 -14.60 4.15
C LEU A 219 -2.71 -14.43 4.73
N ASN A 220 -2.58 -14.15 6.03
CA ASN A 220 -1.27 -14.02 6.70
C ASN A 220 -0.42 -15.30 6.60
N ASN A 221 -1.05 -16.46 6.39
CA ASN A 221 -0.36 -17.75 6.21
C ASN A 221 0.36 -17.89 4.86
N TYR A 222 0.05 -17.00 3.92
CA TYR A 222 0.59 -17.02 2.55
C TYR A 222 1.60 -15.91 2.30
N ARG A 223 1.93 -15.11 3.34
CA ARG A 223 2.94 -14.05 3.25
C ARG A 223 4.27 -14.59 2.74
N VAL A 224 5.00 -13.77 1.99
CA VAL A 224 6.41 -14.03 1.71
C VAL A 224 7.19 -13.82 3.01
N THR A 225 8.02 -14.78 3.41
CA THR A 225 8.87 -14.65 4.59
C THR A 225 10.16 -13.93 4.22
N LEU A 226 10.75 -13.20 5.16
CA LEU A 226 12.02 -12.51 4.94
C LEU A 226 13.15 -13.51 4.63
N GLN A 227 13.11 -14.69 5.24
CA GLN A 227 14.07 -15.76 4.94
C GLN A 227 14.00 -16.21 3.47
N SER A 228 12.81 -16.20 2.87
CA SER A 228 12.60 -16.61 1.48
C SER A 228 12.97 -15.55 0.44
N ILE A 229 13.14 -14.28 0.86
CA ILE A 229 13.56 -13.16 0.02
C ILE A 229 15.06 -12.84 0.17
N LEU A 230 15.67 -13.29 1.27
CA LEU A 230 17.08 -13.04 1.56
C LEU A 230 17.98 -13.72 0.52
N ASP A 231 18.76 -12.91 -0.19
CA ASP A 231 19.92 -13.36 -0.96
C ASP A 231 21.21 -12.95 -0.24
N GLU A 232 21.89 -13.94 0.36
CA GLU A 232 23.12 -13.74 1.14
C GLU A 232 24.35 -13.43 0.26
N ASN A 233 24.28 -13.70 -1.04
CA ASN A 233 25.37 -13.47 -1.98
C ASN A 233 25.27 -12.10 -2.66
N GLU A 234 24.09 -11.48 -2.65
CA GLU A 234 23.81 -10.32 -3.47
C GLU A 234 23.30 -9.10 -2.65
N GLY A 235 24.00 -8.70 -1.58
CA GLY A 235 23.79 -7.36 -0.98
C GLY A 235 22.38 -7.07 -0.43
N THR A 236 21.60 -8.09 -0.10
CA THR A 236 20.25 -7.90 0.46
C THR A 236 20.35 -7.57 1.97
N GLN A 237 19.68 -6.51 2.39
CA GLN A 237 19.68 -6.03 3.78
C GLN A 237 18.27 -6.08 4.38
N ILE A 238 18.08 -6.89 5.43
CA ILE A 238 16.81 -7.01 6.14
C ILE A 238 16.80 -6.08 7.35
N LEU A 239 16.17 -4.91 7.22
CA LEU A 239 16.05 -3.92 8.30
C LEU A 239 14.89 -4.26 9.23
N TYR A 240 15.13 -4.22 10.54
CA TYR A 240 14.09 -4.09 11.55
C TYR A 240 13.77 -2.61 11.77
N LYS A 241 12.58 -2.29 12.28
CA LYS A 241 12.22 -0.89 12.55
C LYS A 241 13.26 -0.24 13.48
N GLY A 242 13.73 0.95 13.10
CA GLY A 242 14.80 1.67 13.78
C GLY A 242 16.22 1.34 13.31
N ASP A 243 16.42 0.29 12.50
CA ASP A 243 17.74 -0.06 11.96
C ASP A 243 18.16 0.94 10.87
N PHE A 244 19.47 1.17 10.79
CA PHE A 244 20.11 1.94 9.72
C PHE A 244 20.63 1.01 8.61
N VAL A 245 20.66 1.52 7.38
CA VAL A 245 21.39 0.86 6.28
C VAL A 245 22.88 0.88 6.60
N LEU A 246 23.54 -0.27 6.46
CA LEU A 246 24.95 -0.43 6.79
C LEU A 246 25.80 -0.61 5.52
N ASN A 247 27.06 -0.16 5.57
CA ASN A 247 28.03 -0.46 4.51
C ASN A 247 28.56 -1.89 4.60
N GLU A 248 28.79 -2.35 5.84
CA GLU A 248 29.46 -3.60 6.18
C GLU A 248 28.73 -4.32 7.31
N ASN A 249 29.07 -5.58 7.57
CA ASN A 249 28.52 -6.40 8.66
C ASN A 249 26.98 -6.55 8.67
N TYR A 250 26.31 -6.22 7.58
CA TYR A 250 24.86 -6.33 7.48
C TYR A 250 24.36 -7.78 7.50
N LYS A 251 25.20 -8.76 7.12
CA LYS A 251 24.84 -10.18 7.09
C LYS A 251 24.49 -10.71 8.47
N GLU A 252 25.28 -10.38 9.49
CA GLU A 252 25.02 -10.76 10.88
C GLU A 252 23.72 -10.10 11.40
N ARG A 253 23.50 -8.83 11.03
CA ARG A 253 22.26 -8.12 11.36
C ARG A 253 21.04 -8.76 10.69
N ASN A 254 21.14 -9.27 9.46
CA ASN A 254 19.99 -9.86 8.78
C ASN A 254 19.34 -10.98 9.61
N SER A 255 20.11 -11.91 10.16
CA SER A 255 19.58 -13.00 10.99
C SER A 255 18.85 -12.49 12.24
N LEU A 256 19.37 -11.44 12.88
CA LEU A 256 18.74 -10.80 14.04
C LEU A 256 17.44 -10.10 13.65
N SER A 257 17.45 -9.31 12.58
CA SER A 257 16.27 -8.55 12.14
C SER A 257 15.17 -9.46 11.60
N ILE A 258 15.51 -10.57 10.93
CA ILE A 258 14.55 -11.64 10.58
C ILE A 258 13.90 -12.19 11.86
N SER A 259 14.69 -12.58 12.85
CA SER A 259 14.17 -13.16 14.10
C SER A 259 13.22 -12.20 14.83
N LYS A 260 13.54 -10.91 14.87
CA LYS A 260 12.66 -9.88 15.47
C LYS A 260 11.35 -9.74 14.69
N TRP A 261 11.41 -9.68 13.36
CA TRP A 261 10.19 -9.58 12.55
C TRP A 261 9.31 -10.82 12.66
N GLU A 262 9.87 -12.03 12.60
CA GLU A 262 9.06 -13.25 12.74
C GLU A 262 8.45 -13.36 14.14
N SER A 263 9.18 -12.97 15.20
CA SER A 263 8.62 -12.86 16.54
C SER A 263 7.45 -11.87 16.60
N ASP A 264 7.55 -10.73 15.92
CA ASP A 264 6.44 -9.78 15.86
C ASP A 264 5.29 -10.35 15.02
N PHE A 265 5.53 -11.00 13.88
CA PHE A 265 4.48 -11.62 13.07
C PHE A 265 3.68 -12.68 13.84
N ASP A 266 4.36 -13.49 14.64
CA ASP A 266 3.78 -14.58 15.44
C ASP A 266 3.11 -14.11 16.73
N ALA A 267 3.28 -12.84 17.10
CA ALA A 267 2.64 -12.27 18.29
C ALA A 267 1.11 -12.38 18.19
N ALA A 268 0.46 -12.84 19.27
CA ALA A 268 -0.98 -12.87 19.38
C ALA A 268 -1.54 -11.43 19.36
N ARG A 269 -2.63 -11.22 18.60
CA ARG A 269 -3.27 -9.92 18.46
C ARG A 269 -4.78 -10.05 18.51
N GLU A 270 -5.42 -9.01 19.02
CA GLU A 270 -6.88 -8.89 18.93
C GLU A 270 -7.27 -8.51 17.49
N ILE A 271 -8.33 -9.16 17.03
CA ILE A 271 -8.95 -8.92 15.72
C ILE A 271 -10.16 -8.04 15.97
N GLU A 272 -10.24 -6.93 15.24
CA GLU A 272 -11.32 -5.96 15.39
C GLU A 272 -11.96 -5.74 14.01
N SER A 273 -13.07 -6.45 13.78
CA SER A 273 -13.87 -6.25 12.56
C SER A 273 -14.82 -5.07 12.76
N PRO A 274 -14.86 -4.12 11.82
CA PRO A 274 -15.80 -3.00 11.88
C PRO A 274 -17.24 -3.48 11.69
N ALA A 275 -18.18 -2.85 12.40
CA ALA A 275 -19.60 -3.15 12.29
C ALA A 275 -20.29 -2.22 11.28
N ALA A 276 -21.26 -2.76 10.54
CA ALA A 276 -22.20 -2.00 9.72
C ALA A 276 -23.60 -2.58 9.92
N SER A 277 -24.62 -1.75 9.75
CA SER A 277 -26.03 -2.14 9.78
C SER A 277 -26.59 -2.35 8.38
N ARG A 278 -27.74 -3.01 8.28
CA ARG A 278 -28.49 -3.14 7.03
C ARG A 278 -28.87 -1.77 6.45
N ASP A 279 -29.18 -0.82 7.32
CA ASP A 279 -29.55 0.55 6.94
C ASP A 279 -28.36 1.30 6.33
N ASP A 280 -27.13 1.05 6.82
CA ASP A 280 -25.91 1.65 6.25
C ASP A 280 -25.73 1.22 4.79
N LEU A 281 -25.87 -0.08 4.50
CA LEU A 281 -25.78 -0.59 3.13
C LEU A 281 -26.87 0.00 2.24
N VAL A 282 -28.12 0.00 2.70
CA VAL A 282 -29.26 0.56 1.95
C VAL A 282 -28.99 2.04 1.64
N SER A 283 -28.57 2.82 2.62
CA SER A 283 -28.29 4.25 2.44
C SER A 283 -27.15 4.49 1.45
N CYS A 284 -26.04 3.77 1.58
CA CYS A 284 -24.88 3.92 0.69
C CYS A 284 -25.21 3.49 -0.74
N PHE A 285 -25.92 2.38 -0.90
CA PHE A 285 -26.32 1.85 -2.20
C PHE A 285 -27.32 2.75 -2.92
N ASN A 286 -28.34 3.25 -2.22
CA ASN A 286 -29.32 4.15 -2.81
C ASN A 286 -28.65 5.45 -3.29
N SER A 287 -27.80 6.04 -2.45
CA SER A 287 -27.02 7.24 -2.79
C SER A 287 -26.12 7.01 -4.02
N PHE A 288 -25.53 5.82 -4.11
CA PHE A 288 -24.74 5.41 -5.27
C PHE A 288 -25.59 5.34 -6.54
N CYS A 289 -26.74 4.67 -6.52
CA CYS A 289 -27.63 4.56 -7.69
C CYS A 289 -28.25 5.89 -8.13
N GLU A 290 -28.56 6.79 -7.20
CA GLU A 290 -29.01 8.15 -7.51
C GLU A 290 -27.94 8.93 -8.28
N LYS A 291 -26.68 8.80 -7.85
CA LYS A 291 -25.54 9.48 -8.46
C LYS A 291 -25.11 8.83 -9.77
N TYR A 292 -25.18 7.52 -9.86
CA TYR A 292 -24.66 6.71 -10.95
C TYR A 292 -25.77 5.85 -11.53
N LYS A 293 -26.29 6.25 -12.69
CA LYS A 293 -27.36 5.52 -13.40
C LYS A 293 -26.81 4.19 -13.96
N THR A 294 -26.89 3.13 -13.16
CA THR A 294 -26.46 1.77 -13.52
C THR A 294 -27.66 0.82 -13.52
N HIS A 295 -27.52 -0.35 -14.15
CA HIS A 295 -28.61 -1.32 -14.33
C HIS A 295 -28.11 -2.71 -13.97
N GLY A 296 -29.04 -3.56 -13.55
CA GLY A 296 -28.77 -4.95 -13.23
C GLY A 296 -29.19 -5.33 -11.83
N LEU A 297 -29.04 -6.62 -11.53
CA LEU A 297 -29.39 -7.22 -10.25
C LEU A 297 -28.26 -8.16 -9.85
N LEU A 298 -27.71 -7.97 -8.66
CA LEU A 298 -26.68 -8.85 -8.10
C LEU A 298 -27.08 -9.32 -6.71
N GLU A 299 -26.82 -10.59 -6.43
CA GLU A 299 -27.05 -11.20 -5.12
C GLU A 299 -25.72 -11.39 -4.38
N PHE A 300 -25.73 -11.26 -3.06
CA PHE A 300 -24.56 -11.47 -2.20
C PHE A 300 -24.94 -12.30 -0.98
N GLU A 301 -24.06 -13.23 -0.60
CA GLU A 301 -24.07 -13.75 0.77
C GLU A 301 -23.35 -12.75 1.69
N LEU A 302 -23.77 -12.68 2.95
CA LEU A 302 -23.10 -11.88 3.98
C LEU A 302 -22.50 -12.80 5.04
N TYR A 303 -21.34 -12.44 5.60
CA TYR A 303 -20.70 -13.29 6.63
C TYR A 303 -21.50 -13.38 7.93
N ASN A 304 -22.16 -12.29 8.34
CA ASN A 304 -22.77 -12.15 9.67
C ASN A 304 -24.28 -11.84 9.62
N GLU A 305 -24.92 -11.99 8.45
CA GLU A 305 -26.29 -11.55 8.18
C GLU A 305 -26.96 -12.43 7.11
N ASP A 306 -28.27 -12.25 6.91
CA ASP A 306 -28.95 -12.78 5.72
C ASP A 306 -28.33 -12.21 4.45
N GLY A 307 -28.37 -12.96 3.34
CA GLY A 307 -27.92 -12.46 2.04
C GLY A 307 -28.69 -11.21 1.60
N CYS A 308 -28.15 -10.48 0.63
CA CYS A 308 -28.80 -9.29 0.07
C CYS A 308 -28.88 -9.31 -1.45
N VAL A 309 -29.91 -8.66 -1.97
CA VAL A 309 -30.13 -8.42 -3.41
C VAL A 309 -30.04 -6.93 -3.67
N LEU A 310 -29.10 -6.54 -4.55
CA LEU A 310 -28.89 -5.18 -5.02
C LEU A 310 -29.51 -5.02 -6.40
N ASN A 311 -30.63 -4.30 -6.47
CA ASN A 311 -31.27 -3.93 -7.73
C ASN A 311 -30.81 -2.52 -8.14
N PHE A 312 -29.85 -2.46 -9.05
CA PHE A 312 -29.26 -1.21 -9.52
C PHE A 312 -30.25 -0.38 -10.36
N THR A 313 -31.19 -1.06 -11.04
CA THR A 313 -32.21 -0.41 -11.88
C THR A 313 -33.22 0.34 -11.02
N GLU A 314 -33.65 -0.25 -9.91
CA GLU A 314 -34.62 0.36 -8.99
C GLU A 314 -33.95 1.19 -7.88
N GLY A 315 -32.62 1.09 -7.72
CA GLY A 315 -31.91 1.68 -6.60
C GLY A 315 -32.41 1.12 -5.26
N LYS A 316 -32.59 -0.20 -5.19
CA LYS A 316 -33.16 -0.88 -4.01
C LYS A 316 -32.27 -2.03 -3.54
N CYS A 317 -31.97 -2.03 -2.24
CA CYS A 317 -31.35 -3.16 -1.54
C CYS A 317 -32.40 -3.89 -0.70
N SER A 318 -32.41 -5.23 -0.76
CA SER A 318 -33.31 -6.08 0.05
C SER A 318 -32.55 -7.26 0.65
N PHE A 319 -33.01 -7.78 1.78
CA PHE A 319 -32.33 -8.83 2.54
C PHE A 319 -33.18 -10.10 2.59
N GLY A 320 -32.54 -11.26 2.52
CA GLY A 320 -33.18 -12.56 2.57
C GLY A 320 -32.32 -13.67 1.97
N LYS A 321 -32.97 -14.78 1.62
CA LYS A 321 -32.29 -15.91 1.00
C LYS A 321 -31.89 -15.57 -0.44
N VAL A 322 -30.60 -15.75 -0.74
CA VAL A 322 -30.04 -15.64 -2.09
C VAL A 322 -29.85 -17.04 -2.70
N THR A 323 -29.83 -17.10 -4.03
CA THR A 323 -29.74 -18.37 -4.79
C THR A 323 -28.55 -18.42 -5.72
N GLN A 324 -28.13 -17.27 -6.27
CA GLN A 324 -26.99 -17.16 -7.17
C GLN A 324 -26.10 -15.99 -6.75
N PRO A 325 -25.50 -16.05 -5.55
CA PRO A 325 -24.66 -14.98 -5.05
C PRO A 325 -23.42 -14.83 -5.93
N VAL A 326 -23.05 -13.59 -6.23
CA VAL A 326 -21.81 -13.25 -6.93
C VAL A 326 -20.60 -13.46 -6.02
N ALA A 327 -20.75 -13.10 -4.75
CA ALA A 327 -19.75 -13.25 -3.72
C ALA A 327 -20.39 -13.34 -2.34
N LYS A 328 -19.65 -13.89 -1.38
CA LYS A 328 -19.87 -13.72 0.05
C LYS A 328 -18.99 -12.58 0.54
N VAL A 329 -19.55 -11.56 1.17
CA VAL A 329 -18.84 -10.33 1.51
C VAL A 329 -19.15 -9.89 2.95
N ALA A 330 -18.22 -9.16 3.57
CA ALA A 330 -18.53 -8.47 4.81
C ALA A 330 -19.45 -7.28 4.51
N LEU A 331 -20.51 -7.13 5.32
CA LEU A 331 -21.52 -6.07 5.15
C LEU A 331 -20.87 -4.67 5.20
N TYR A 332 -19.90 -4.49 6.08
CA TYR A 332 -19.16 -3.23 6.20
C TYR A 332 -18.43 -2.87 4.90
N ASP A 333 -17.67 -3.79 4.31
CA ASP A 333 -16.91 -3.52 3.09
C ASP A 333 -17.84 -3.27 1.91
N LEU A 334 -18.95 -4.01 1.80
CA LEU A 334 -19.93 -3.77 0.75
C LEU A 334 -20.54 -2.36 0.87
N SER A 335 -20.81 -1.90 2.09
CA SER A 335 -21.30 -0.55 2.36
C SER A 335 -20.26 0.52 2.00
N GLU A 336 -19.02 0.35 2.47
CA GLU A 336 -17.92 1.28 2.19
C GLU A 336 -17.54 1.34 0.70
N MET A 337 -17.73 0.24 -0.04
CA MET A 337 -17.51 0.19 -1.48
C MET A 337 -18.43 1.17 -2.23
N PHE A 338 -19.70 1.28 -1.82
CA PHE A 338 -20.67 2.19 -2.46
C PHE A 338 -20.59 3.62 -1.91
N LYS A 339 -20.16 3.77 -0.65
CA LYS A 339 -20.02 5.08 0.00
C LYS A 339 -18.92 5.94 -0.60
N ASN A 340 -17.79 5.32 -0.97
CA ASN A 340 -16.60 6.03 -1.39
C ASN A 340 -16.30 5.79 -2.89
N PRO A 341 -15.86 6.82 -3.65
CA PRO A 341 -15.47 6.65 -5.05
C PRO A 341 -14.35 5.61 -5.27
N TRP A 342 -13.39 5.51 -4.36
CA TRP A 342 -12.29 4.54 -4.38
C TRP A 342 -12.65 3.20 -3.70
N GLY A 343 -13.93 2.99 -3.39
CA GLY A 343 -14.39 1.85 -2.60
C GLY A 343 -14.11 0.50 -3.25
N ALA A 344 -14.10 0.41 -4.58
CA ALA A 344 -13.76 -0.82 -5.30
C ALA A 344 -12.27 -1.20 -5.16
N ASP A 345 -11.37 -0.22 -5.23
CA ASP A 345 -9.93 -0.42 -5.01
C ASP A 345 -9.69 -0.91 -3.58
N THR A 346 -10.31 -0.23 -2.60
CA THR A 346 -10.24 -0.64 -1.19
C THR A 346 -10.82 -2.05 -0.97
N MET A 347 -11.95 -2.38 -1.61
CA MET A 347 -12.53 -3.73 -1.53
C MET A 347 -11.50 -4.77 -1.95
N ASN A 348 -10.83 -4.59 -3.08
CA ASN A 348 -9.82 -5.54 -3.58
C ASN A 348 -8.61 -5.70 -2.64
N ILE A 349 -8.21 -4.64 -1.93
CA ILE A 349 -7.11 -4.66 -0.95
C ILE A 349 -7.54 -5.33 0.37
N THR A 350 -8.77 -5.10 0.81
CA THR A 350 -9.28 -5.68 2.08
C THR A 350 -9.38 -7.20 2.01
N SER A 351 -9.70 -7.75 0.84
CA SER A 351 -9.96 -9.17 0.62
C SER A 351 -10.97 -9.79 1.59
N CYS A 352 -11.90 -8.99 2.13
CA CYS A 352 -12.92 -9.45 3.08
C CYS A 352 -14.13 -10.07 2.35
N PHE A 353 -13.85 -10.94 1.37
CA PHE A 353 -14.84 -11.57 0.52
C PHE A 353 -14.38 -12.94 -0.02
N HIS A 354 -15.35 -13.72 -0.47
CA HIS A 354 -15.18 -14.96 -1.22
C HIS A 354 -16.00 -14.87 -2.51
N VAL A 355 -15.37 -15.07 -3.67
CA VAL A 355 -16.00 -14.88 -4.98
C VAL A 355 -16.56 -16.20 -5.51
N TYR A 356 -17.83 -16.21 -5.90
CA TYR A 356 -18.47 -17.36 -6.56
C TYR A 356 -18.54 -17.18 -8.09
N ASP A 357 -18.85 -15.96 -8.54
CA ASP A 357 -18.85 -15.57 -9.95
C ASP A 357 -17.81 -14.47 -10.21
N LEU A 358 -16.65 -14.88 -10.72
CA LEU A 358 -15.52 -13.99 -10.98
C LEU A 358 -15.83 -12.94 -12.05
N GLN A 359 -16.66 -13.26 -13.05
CA GLN A 359 -16.95 -12.35 -14.14
C GLN A 359 -17.83 -11.21 -13.65
N SER A 360 -18.92 -11.54 -12.95
CA SER A 360 -19.83 -10.54 -12.38
C SER A 360 -19.13 -9.71 -11.31
N TRP A 361 -18.30 -10.33 -10.46
CA TRP A 361 -17.51 -9.61 -9.44
C TRP A 361 -16.56 -8.58 -10.05
N LYS A 362 -15.78 -8.97 -11.06
CA LYS A 362 -14.89 -8.04 -11.78
C LYS A 362 -15.66 -6.95 -12.51
N GLY A 363 -16.82 -7.28 -13.08
CA GLY A 363 -17.71 -6.32 -13.72
C GLY A 363 -18.18 -5.24 -12.74
N LEU A 364 -18.58 -5.63 -11.52
CA LEU A 364 -18.98 -4.70 -10.47
C LEU A 364 -17.83 -3.80 -10.02
N LEU A 365 -16.67 -4.38 -9.68
CA LEU A 365 -15.51 -3.60 -9.24
C LEU A 365 -15.06 -2.60 -10.32
N GLY A 366 -14.98 -3.03 -11.58
CA GLY A 366 -14.64 -2.16 -12.69
C GLY A 366 -15.66 -1.05 -12.92
N ALA A 367 -16.96 -1.34 -12.77
CA ALA A 367 -18.01 -0.33 -12.88
C ALA A 367 -17.87 0.73 -11.78
N VAL A 368 -17.64 0.33 -10.53
CA VAL A 368 -17.47 1.26 -9.39
C VAL A 368 -16.17 2.06 -9.52
N ASP A 369 -15.04 1.42 -9.84
CA ASP A 369 -13.74 2.11 -9.98
C ASP A 369 -13.74 3.14 -11.12
N SER A 370 -14.45 2.87 -12.23
CA SER A 370 -14.58 3.81 -13.36
C SER A 370 -15.18 5.18 -12.99
N LEU A 371 -15.82 5.27 -11.82
CA LEU A 371 -16.45 6.49 -11.32
C LEU A 371 -15.46 7.42 -10.63
N TYR A 372 -14.28 6.92 -10.26
CA TYR A 372 -13.23 7.70 -9.61
C TYR A 372 -12.23 8.23 -10.64
N ARG A 373 -12.27 9.53 -10.91
CA ARG A 373 -11.27 10.22 -11.74
C ARG A 373 -10.09 10.64 -10.85
N ARG A 374 -8.97 9.93 -10.95
CA ARG A 374 -7.73 10.15 -10.17
C ARG A 374 -6.83 11.26 -10.70
#